data_AF-A0A966WE71-F1
#
_entry.id   AF-A0A966WE71-F1
#
_cell.length_a   1.000
_cell.length_b   1.000
_cell.length_c   1.000
_cell.angle_alpha   90.00
_cell.angle_beta   90.00
_cell.angle_gamma   90.00
#
_symmetry.space_group_name_H-M   'P 1'
#
loop_
_entity.id
_entity.type
_entity.pdbx_description
1 polymer ?
#
loop_
_entity_poly.entity_id
_entity_poly.type
_entity_poly.pdbx_seq_one_letter_code
_entity_poly.pdbx_strand_id
1 'polypeptide(L)'
;MSKRGFLAVDIGGTKLSVGVVSLTGEVLSHGRAMTPQVHVWQALEELIKTQVAESGVELISCGVGCGGPMSPHGELVSTLHIPEWREFPLRAKLQDLLQMPVYIDGDAKALVQGEVWCGAVAGQTDVIGMVVSTGVGGGIISRGKVLDGRSGNAGHIGHVIVVPDGRLCAC
;
A
#
# COMPACT_ATOMS: atom_id res chain seq x y z
N MET A 1 -4.54 -5.55 -29.77
CA MET A 1 -4.36 -6.29 -28.49
C MET A 1 -4.69 -5.34 -27.36
N SER A 2 -5.56 -5.72 -26.42
CA SER A 2 -5.80 -4.90 -25.23
C SER A 2 -4.49 -4.78 -24.43
N LYS A 3 -4.13 -3.58 -23.99
CA LYS A 3 -2.98 -3.41 -23.09
C LYS A 3 -3.35 -4.05 -21.75
N ARG A 4 -2.45 -4.82 -21.14
CA ARG A 4 -2.63 -5.42 -19.81
C ARG A 4 -1.89 -4.60 -18.75
N GLY A 5 -2.40 -4.58 -17.53
CA GLY A 5 -1.79 -3.81 -16.44
C GLY A 5 -2.36 -4.15 -15.06
N PHE A 6 -2.00 -3.34 -14.08
CA PHE A 6 -2.35 -3.46 -12.68
C PHE A 6 -3.10 -2.22 -12.21
N LEU A 7 -4.00 -2.41 -11.24
CA LEU A 7 -4.50 -1.31 -10.44
C LEU A 7 -3.59 -1.15 -9.22
N ALA A 8 -3.09 0.05 -8.97
CA ALA A 8 -2.31 0.39 -7.78
C ALA A 8 -3.12 1.34 -6.91
N VAL A 9 -3.24 1.03 -5.63
CA VAL A 9 -3.96 1.84 -4.65
C VAL A 9 -3.00 2.20 -3.51
N ASP A 10 -2.95 3.47 -3.14
CA ASP A 10 -2.15 3.99 -2.03
C ASP A 10 -3.07 4.76 -1.07
N ILE A 11 -3.13 4.29 0.17
CA ILE A 11 -4.05 4.76 1.20
C ILE A 11 -3.25 5.41 2.32
N GLY A 12 -3.17 6.74 2.25
CA GLY A 12 -2.62 7.58 3.31
C GLY A 12 -3.69 8.23 4.17
N GLY A 13 -3.29 8.68 5.37
CA GLY A 13 -4.17 9.42 6.28
C GLY A 13 -4.67 10.76 5.74
N THR A 14 -3.98 11.34 4.76
CA THR A 14 -4.31 12.64 4.18
C THR A 14 -4.77 12.53 2.74
N LYS A 15 -4.36 11.48 2.02
CA LYS A 15 -4.58 11.34 0.59
C LYS A 15 -4.82 9.89 0.20
N LEU A 16 -5.75 9.72 -0.72
CA LEU A 16 -5.97 8.48 -1.47
C LEU A 16 -5.41 8.67 -2.87
N SER A 17 -4.66 7.68 -3.37
CA SER A 17 -4.21 7.64 -4.76
C SER A 17 -4.59 6.32 -5.41
N VAL A 18 -5.03 6.36 -6.66
CA VAL A 18 -5.28 5.18 -7.49
C VAL A 18 -4.61 5.38 -8.83
N GLY A 19 -3.91 4.38 -9.33
CA GLY A 19 -3.24 4.44 -10.63
C GLY A 19 -3.39 3.16 -11.42
N VAL A 20 -3.32 3.29 -12.74
CA VAL A 20 -3.20 2.15 -13.66
C VAL A 20 -1.75 2.05 -14.07
N VAL A 21 -1.15 0.88 -13.85
CA VAL A 21 0.28 0.64 -14.06
C VAL A 21 0.46 -0.45 -15.11
N SER A 22 1.38 -0.25 -16.05
CA SER A 22 1.69 -1.25 -17.07
C SER A 22 2.43 -2.46 -16.49
N LEU A 23 2.57 -3.53 -17.28
CA LEU A 23 3.39 -4.69 -16.92
C LEU A 23 4.87 -4.37 -16.66
N THR A 24 5.33 -3.19 -17.08
CA THR A 24 6.73 -2.73 -16.93
C THR A 24 6.91 -1.68 -15.85
N GLY A 25 5.85 -1.35 -15.09
CA GLY A 25 5.90 -0.35 -14.02
C GLY A 25 5.61 1.10 -14.49
N GLU A 26 5.29 1.31 -15.76
CA GLU A 26 4.89 2.64 -16.26
C GLU A 26 3.51 3.02 -15.72
N VAL A 27 3.37 4.20 -15.12
CA VAL A 27 2.07 4.75 -14.69
C VAL A 27 1.34 5.31 -15.90
N LEU A 28 0.27 4.65 -16.31
CA LEU A 28 -0.53 5.01 -17.49
C LEU A 28 -1.57 6.08 -17.19
N SER A 29 -2.17 6.03 -16.00
CA SER A 29 -3.10 7.04 -15.49
C SER A 29 -3.06 7.05 -13.96
N HIS A 30 -3.44 8.18 -13.36
CA HIS A 30 -3.64 8.25 -11.91
C HIS A 30 -4.70 9.27 -11.51
N GLY A 31 -5.44 8.96 -10.46
CA GLY A 31 -6.39 9.82 -9.78
C GLY A 31 -6.03 9.95 -8.30
N ARG A 32 -6.39 11.08 -7.70
CA ARG A 32 -6.10 11.39 -6.30
C ARG A 32 -7.27 12.12 -5.65
N ALA A 33 -7.51 11.83 -4.39
CA ALA A 33 -8.49 12.54 -3.56
C ALA A 33 -7.91 12.79 -2.16
N MET A 34 -8.44 13.80 -1.47
CA MET A 34 -8.17 13.95 -0.03
C MET A 34 -8.85 12.81 0.72
N THR A 35 -8.19 12.24 1.72
CA THR A 35 -8.83 11.27 2.62
C THR A 35 -9.88 12.02 3.46
N PRO A 36 -11.18 11.73 3.30
CA PRO A 36 -12.19 12.42 4.07
C PRO A 36 -12.17 11.97 5.53
N GLN A 37 -12.81 12.73 6.42
CA GLN A 37 -12.91 12.35 7.84
C GLN A 37 -13.92 11.23 8.10
N VAL A 38 -14.89 11.09 7.19
CA VAL A 38 -15.94 10.07 7.21
C VAL A 38 -16.17 9.60 5.78
N HIS A 39 -16.70 8.39 5.62
CA HIS A 39 -17.00 7.79 4.32
C HIS A 39 -15.75 7.59 3.43
N VAL A 40 -14.62 7.21 4.02
CA VAL A 40 -13.36 6.97 3.30
C VAL A 40 -13.50 5.84 2.30
N TRP A 41 -14.23 4.77 2.64
CA TRP A 41 -14.50 3.68 1.70
C TRP A 41 -15.23 4.18 0.46
N GLN A 42 -16.27 5.01 0.61
CA GLN A 42 -17.05 5.54 -0.50
C GLN A 42 -16.17 6.41 -1.41
N ALA A 43 -15.35 7.29 -0.83
CA ALA A 43 -14.41 8.12 -1.59
C ALA A 43 -13.37 7.27 -2.35
N LEU A 44 -12.85 6.21 -1.72
CA LEU A 44 -11.93 5.28 -2.36
C LEU A 44 -12.62 4.50 -3.50
N GLU A 45 -13.83 4.00 -3.25
CA GLU A 45 -14.62 3.24 -4.22
C GLU A 45 -14.94 4.08 -5.47
N GLU A 46 -15.34 5.34 -5.30
CA GLU A 46 -15.56 6.28 -6.40
C GLU A 46 -14.28 6.51 -7.20
N LEU A 47 -13.17 6.78 -6.51
CA LEU A 47 -11.89 7.01 -7.17
C LEU A 47 -11.42 5.78 -7.97
N ILE A 48 -11.60 4.58 -7.41
CA ILE A 48 -11.32 3.32 -8.09
C ILE A 48 -12.19 3.16 -9.33
N LYS A 49 -13.51 3.35 -9.21
CA LYS A 49 -14.45 3.22 -10.33
C LYS A 49 -14.09 4.17 -11.48
N THR A 50 -13.75 5.41 -11.17
CA THR A 50 -13.29 6.39 -12.18
C THR A 50 -12.04 5.88 -12.89
N GLN A 51 -11.00 5.48 -12.16
CA GLN A 51 -9.74 5.03 -12.79
C GLN A 51 -9.91 3.73 -13.60
N VAL A 52 -10.72 2.79 -13.14
CA VAL A 52 -11.01 1.54 -13.88
C VAL A 52 -11.74 1.85 -15.18
N ALA A 53 -12.77 2.70 -15.14
CA ALA A 53 -13.57 3.07 -16.31
C ALA A 53 -12.77 3.82 -17.38
N GLU A 54 -11.84 4.68 -16.97
CA GLU A 54 -11.01 5.49 -17.87
C GLU A 54 -9.77 4.74 -18.40
N SER A 55 -9.43 3.59 -17.82
CA SER A 55 -8.14 2.92 -18.06
C SER A 55 -7.93 2.48 -19.51
N GLY A 56 -8.96 1.94 -20.17
CA GLY A 56 -8.82 1.24 -21.45
C GLY A 56 -7.84 0.05 -21.42
N VAL A 57 -7.55 -0.48 -20.23
CA VAL A 57 -6.54 -1.52 -19.96
C VAL A 57 -7.22 -2.73 -19.32
N GLU A 58 -6.81 -3.92 -19.72
CA GLU A 58 -7.17 -5.17 -19.04
C GLU A 58 -6.38 -5.28 -17.73
N LEU A 59 -7.03 -4.96 -16.62
CA LEU A 59 -6.45 -5.04 -15.28
C LEU A 59 -6.44 -6.49 -14.79
N ILE A 60 -5.26 -6.99 -14.39
CA ILE A 60 -5.09 -8.41 -14.01
C ILE A 60 -5.06 -8.64 -12.50
N SER A 61 -4.72 -7.61 -11.73
CA SER A 61 -4.74 -7.62 -10.27
C SER A 61 -4.68 -6.20 -9.70
N CYS A 62 -4.99 -6.08 -8.41
CA CYS A 62 -4.87 -4.86 -7.63
C CYS A 62 -3.81 -5.01 -6.53
N GLY A 63 -2.86 -4.08 -6.47
CA GLY A 63 -1.89 -3.94 -5.37
C GLY A 63 -2.24 -2.73 -4.51
N VAL A 64 -2.15 -2.88 -3.19
CA VAL A 64 -2.55 -1.85 -2.22
C VAL A 64 -1.43 -1.61 -1.22
N GLY A 65 -0.97 -0.36 -1.12
CA GLY A 65 -0.21 0.14 0.03
C GLY A 65 -1.16 0.81 1.02
N CYS A 66 -1.17 0.34 2.27
CA CYS A 66 -2.03 0.89 3.32
C CYS A 66 -1.24 1.10 4.61
N GLY A 67 -1.49 2.20 5.31
CA GLY A 67 -1.01 2.38 6.68
C GLY A 67 -1.52 1.26 7.60
N GLY A 68 -0.66 0.79 8.51
CA GLY A 68 -1.03 -0.19 9.54
C GLY A 68 -1.54 0.43 10.84
N PRO A 69 -1.78 -0.38 11.89
CA PRO A 69 -1.62 -1.84 11.92
C PRO A 69 -2.66 -2.61 11.10
N MET A 70 -2.33 -3.86 10.73
CA MET A 70 -3.23 -4.75 10.00
C MET A 70 -2.96 -6.22 10.36
N SER A 71 -3.95 -7.10 10.14
CA SER A 71 -3.74 -8.55 10.16
C SER A 71 -2.93 -9.01 8.94
N PRO A 72 -2.39 -10.25 8.93
CA PRO A 72 -1.61 -10.76 7.80
C PRO A 72 -2.32 -10.56 6.45
N HIS A 73 -1.56 -10.16 5.44
CA HIS A 73 -2.07 -9.89 4.07
C HIS A 73 -3.17 -8.81 3.99
N GLY A 74 -3.30 -7.96 5.01
CA GLY A 74 -4.25 -6.86 5.05
C GLY A 74 -5.71 -7.31 5.06
N GLU A 75 -6.03 -8.49 5.63
CA GLU A 75 -7.41 -8.96 5.73
C GLU A 75 -8.29 -8.00 6.53
N LEU A 76 -7.76 -7.49 7.65
CA LEU A 76 -8.37 -6.47 8.50
C LEU A 76 -7.36 -5.35 8.73
N VAL A 77 -7.71 -4.12 8.35
CA VAL A 77 -6.87 -2.93 8.55
C VAL A 77 -7.43 -2.04 9.67
N SER A 78 -6.53 -1.50 10.48
CA SER A 78 -6.81 -0.67 11.65
C SER A 78 -5.92 0.57 11.67
N THR A 79 -5.85 1.29 10.55
CA THR A 79 -4.96 2.46 10.37
C THR A 79 -5.24 3.57 11.38
N LEU A 80 -4.17 4.07 12.02
CA LEU A 80 -4.28 5.14 13.02
C LEU A 80 -4.80 6.47 12.45
N HIS A 81 -4.64 6.68 11.15
CA HIS A 81 -5.01 7.93 10.49
C HIS A 81 -6.39 7.89 9.82
N ILE A 82 -7.08 6.76 9.82
CA ILE A 82 -8.46 6.63 9.34
C ILE A 82 -9.30 5.96 10.44
N PRO A 83 -9.80 6.72 11.43
CA PRO A 83 -10.44 6.16 12.63
C PRO A 83 -11.68 5.31 12.36
N GLU A 84 -12.40 5.55 11.25
CA GLU A 84 -13.55 4.74 10.86
C GLU A 84 -13.18 3.32 10.41
N TRP A 85 -11.91 3.05 10.11
CA TRP A 85 -11.42 1.74 9.69
C TRP A 85 -10.82 0.99 10.86
N ARG A 86 -11.67 0.51 11.77
CA ARG A 86 -11.26 -0.41 12.83
C ARG A 86 -11.63 -1.83 12.45
N GLU A 87 -10.63 -2.70 12.32
CA GLU A 87 -10.79 -4.07 11.80
C GLU A 87 -11.55 -4.08 10.47
N PHE A 88 -11.25 -3.11 9.60
CA PHE A 88 -11.99 -2.91 8.37
C PHE A 88 -11.57 -3.95 7.31
N PRO A 89 -12.53 -4.64 6.66
CA PRO A 89 -12.25 -5.73 5.73
C PRO A 89 -11.89 -5.22 4.33
N LEU A 90 -10.80 -4.44 4.24
CA LEU A 90 -10.39 -3.75 3.00
C LEU A 90 -10.19 -4.71 1.83
N ARG A 91 -9.50 -5.82 2.07
CA ARG A 91 -9.23 -6.82 1.02
C ARG A 91 -10.51 -7.42 0.46
N ALA A 92 -11.41 -7.88 1.32
CA ALA A 92 -12.68 -8.48 0.90
C ALA A 92 -13.52 -7.48 0.11
N LYS A 93 -13.64 -6.24 0.59
CA LYS A 93 -14.38 -5.18 -0.11
C LYS A 93 -13.81 -4.85 -1.49
N LEU A 94 -12.48 -4.80 -1.61
CA LEU A 94 -11.82 -4.58 -2.91
C LEU A 94 -12.00 -5.78 -3.85
N GLN A 95 -11.95 -7.01 -3.34
CA GLN A 95 -12.20 -8.21 -4.14
C GLN A 95 -13.64 -8.23 -4.66
N ASP A 96 -14.61 -7.91 -3.80
CA ASP A 96 -16.02 -7.80 -4.17
C ASP A 96 -16.24 -6.69 -5.22
N LEU A 97 -15.56 -5.55 -5.08
CA LEU A 97 -15.66 -4.44 -6.02
C LEU A 97 -15.04 -4.76 -7.38
N LEU A 98 -13.85 -5.37 -7.39
CA LEU A 98 -13.01 -5.49 -8.57
C LEU A 98 -13.11 -6.85 -9.28
N GLN A 99 -13.62 -7.87 -8.58
CA GLN A 99 -13.72 -9.24 -9.09
C GLN A 99 -12.37 -9.79 -9.61
N MET A 100 -11.26 -9.37 -8.97
CA MET A 100 -9.89 -9.76 -9.35
C MET A 100 -9.02 -9.98 -8.10
N PRO A 101 -7.83 -10.61 -8.22
CA PRO A 101 -6.90 -10.76 -7.10
C PRO A 101 -6.47 -9.41 -6.52
N VAL A 102 -6.53 -9.29 -5.19
CA VAL A 102 -6.09 -8.12 -4.41
C VAL A 102 -4.98 -8.52 -3.45
N TYR A 103 -3.88 -7.78 -3.49
CA TYR A 103 -2.72 -7.91 -2.61
C TYR A 103 -2.56 -6.63 -1.81
N ILE A 104 -2.45 -6.75 -0.49
CA ILE A 104 -2.32 -5.61 0.41
C ILE A 104 -1.06 -5.77 1.23
N ASP A 105 -0.31 -4.68 1.35
CA ASP A 105 0.84 -4.59 2.22
C ASP A 105 0.91 -3.21 2.91
N GLY A 106 1.78 -3.09 3.91
CA GLY A 106 2.12 -1.82 4.53
C GLY A 106 2.64 -0.83 3.49
N ASP A 107 2.20 0.43 3.55
CA ASP A 107 2.61 1.51 2.64
C ASP A 107 4.14 1.61 2.42
N ALA A 108 4.92 1.60 3.50
CA ALA A 108 6.38 1.64 3.42
C ALA A 108 6.97 0.35 2.82
N LYS A 109 6.39 -0.82 3.09
CA LYS A 109 6.81 -2.09 2.47
C LYS A 109 6.48 -2.10 0.97
N ALA A 110 5.30 -1.63 0.59
CA ALA A 110 4.87 -1.52 -0.80
C ALA A 110 5.79 -0.55 -1.58
N LEU A 111 6.20 0.55 -0.97
CA LEU A 111 7.17 1.48 -1.56
C LEU A 111 8.50 0.78 -1.84
N VAL A 112 9.06 0.06 -0.87
CA VAL A 112 10.34 -0.66 -1.06
C VAL A 112 10.23 -1.74 -2.15
N GLN A 113 9.08 -2.42 -2.24
CA GLN A 113 8.80 -3.36 -3.32
C GLN A 113 8.77 -2.68 -4.69
N GLY A 114 8.14 -1.51 -4.79
CA GLY A 114 8.15 -0.69 -6.01
C GLY A 114 9.58 -0.29 -6.42
N GLU A 115 10.40 0.13 -5.46
CA GLU A 115 11.80 0.50 -5.71
C GLU A 115 12.66 -0.66 -6.21
N VAL A 116 12.42 -1.89 -5.72
CA VAL A 116 13.09 -3.11 -6.19
C VAL A 116 12.54 -3.64 -7.52
N TRP A 117 11.27 -3.36 -7.82
CA TRP A 117 10.68 -3.79 -9.08
C TRP A 117 11.14 -2.90 -10.25
N CYS A 118 10.89 -1.59 -10.15
CA CYS A 118 11.07 -0.66 -11.26
C CYS A 118 11.65 0.71 -10.84
N GLY A 119 12.14 0.85 -9.61
CA GLY A 119 12.74 2.09 -9.10
C GLY A 119 14.26 2.06 -9.03
N ALA A 120 14.81 2.78 -8.05
CA ALA A 120 16.23 3.09 -7.94
C ALA A 120 17.12 1.87 -7.64
N VAL A 121 16.54 0.81 -7.08
CA VAL A 121 17.25 -0.44 -6.72
C VAL A 121 16.67 -1.64 -7.47
N ALA A 122 16.21 -1.40 -8.70
CA ALA A 122 15.62 -2.43 -9.55
C ALA A 122 16.54 -3.67 -9.67
N GLY A 123 15.96 -4.85 -9.44
CA GLY A 123 16.66 -6.14 -9.56
C GLY A 123 17.57 -6.51 -8.38
N GLN A 124 17.67 -5.68 -7.34
CA GLN A 124 18.42 -6.02 -6.13
C GLN A 124 17.66 -7.05 -5.28
N THR A 125 18.37 -8.01 -4.69
CA THR A 125 17.77 -9.10 -3.91
C THR A 125 17.78 -8.87 -2.40
N ASP A 126 18.62 -7.96 -1.93
CA ASP A 126 18.81 -7.68 -0.51
C ASP A 126 18.81 -6.16 -0.31
N VAL A 127 17.71 -5.65 0.23
CA VAL A 127 17.43 -4.21 0.34
C VAL A 127 16.78 -3.93 1.68
N ILE A 128 17.28 -2.89 2.38
CA ILE A 128 16.56 -2.25 3.48
C ILE A 128 16.18 -0.86 2.98
N GLY A 129 14.88 -0.59 2.92
CA GLY A 129 14.37 0.74 2.62
C GLY A 129 13.78 1.39 3.86
N MET A 130 13.98 2.70 3.97
CA MET A 130 13.43 3.53 5.03
C MET A 130 12.68 4.70 4.40
N VAL A 131 11.46 4.92 4.88
CA VAL A 131 10.62 6.04 4.45
C VAL A 131 10.54 7.01 5.62
N VAL A 132 11.02 8.24 5.42
CA VAL A 132 10.95 9.33 6.41
C VAL A 132 9.95 10.36 5.91
N SER A 133 8.82 10.46 6.62
CA SER A 133 7.70 11.36 6.30
C SER A 133 7.07 11.86 7.60
N THR A 134 5.74 11.95 7.69
CA THR A 134 5.02 12.21 8.95
C THR A 134 5.42 11.23 10.06
N GLY A 135 5.74 9.99 9.69
CA GLY A 135 6.37 8.98 10.54
C GLY A 135 7.58 8.35 9.86
N VAL A 136 8.16 7.32 10.51
CA VAL A 136 9.24 6.52 9.93
C VAL A 136 8.73 5.10 9.69
N GLY A 137 8.78 4.66 8.44
CA GLY A 137 8.43 3.31 8.02
C GLY A 137 9.60 2.64 7.30
N GLY A 138 9.44 1.37 6.95
CA GLY A 138 10.42 0.68 6.14
C GLY A 138 9.94 -0.67 5.62
N GLY A 139 10.81 -1.27 4.81
CA GLY A 139 10.64 -2.60 4.26
C GLY A 139 11.99 -3.27 4.13
N ILE A 140 12.01 -4.59 4.33
CA ILE A 140 13.21 -5.40 4.19
C ILE A 140 12.93 -6.46 3.14
N ILE A 141 13.77 -6.51 2.12
CA ILE A 141 13.82 -7.58 1.14
C ILE A 141 15.13 -8.33 1.36
N SER A 142 15.06 -9.66 1.47
CA SER A 142 16.25 -10.50 1.52
C SER A 142 16.07 -11.73 0.65
N ARG A 143 17.12 -12.09 -0.09
CA ARG A 143 17.10 -13.19 -1.08
C ARG A 143 15.92 -13.08 -2.05
N GLY A 144 15.59 -11.85 -2.46
CA GLY A 144 14.51 -11.54 -3.39
C GLY A 144 13.10 -11.68 -2.81
N LYS A 145 12.96 -11.80 -1.49
CA LYS A 145 11.66 -11.93 -0.81
C LYS A 145 11.46 -10.82 0.21
N VAL A 146 10.27 -10.26 0.23
CA VAL A 146 9.84 -9.35 1.29
C VAL A 146 9.79 -10.11 2.60
N LEU A 147 10.35 -9.52 3.64
CA LEU A 147 10.25 -10.06 5.00
C LEU A 147 8.96 -9.56 5.63
N ASP A 148 8.03 -10.47 5.88
CA ASP A 148 6.77 -10.16 6.56
C ASP A 148 6.85 -10.39 8.08
N GLY A 149 7.67 -11.35 8.51
CA GLY A 149 7.69 -11.81 9.90
C GLY A 149 6.36 -12.49 10.31
N ARG A 150 6.29 -12.99 11.54
CA ARG A 150 5.14 -13.79 12.01
C ARG A 150 3.80 -13.04 11.96
N SER A 151 3.81 -11.74 12.23
CA SER A 151 2.60 -10.91 12.33
C SER A 151 2.40 -9.99 11.13
N GLY A 152 3.21 -10.12 10.06
CA GLY A 152 3.15 -9.21 8.91
C GLY A 152 3.83 -7.85 9.09
N ASN A 153 4.50 -7.62 10.23
CA ASN A 153 5.06 -6.31 10.63
C ASN A 153 6.59 -6.22 10.56
N ALA A 154 7.30 -7.18 9.96
CA ALA A 154 8.75 -7.02 9.78
C ALA A 154 9.07 -5.78 8.90
N GLY A 155 10.14 -5.06 9.24
CA GLY A 155 10.52 -3.82 8.53
C GLY A 155 10.02 -2.51 9.15
N HIS A 156 9.26 -2.54 10.26
CA HIS A 156 8.87 -1.35 11.04
C HIS A 156 10.04 -0.70 11.80
N ILE A 157 11.09 -0.34 11.08
CA ILE A 157 12.36 0.19 11.61
C ILE A 157 12.20 1.54 12.32
N GLY A 158 11.09 2.27 12.09
CA GLY A 158 10.80 3.52 12.78
C GLY A 158 10.55 3.39 14.28
N HIS A 159 10.31 2.18 14.78
CA HIS A 159 10.07 1.91 16.21
C HIS A 159 11.27 1.25 16.91
N VAL A 160 12.44 1.20 16.26
CA VAL A 160 13.68 0.79 16.91
C VAL A 160 14.05 1.84 17.97
N ILE A 161 14.39 1.39 19.18
CA ILE A 161 14.85 2.29 20.25
C ILE A 161 16.24 2.82 19.86
N VAL A 162 16.28 4.09 19.46
CA VAL A 162 17.54 4.78 19.10
C VAL A 162 18.13 5.59 20.26
N VAL A 163 17.29 6.02 21.21
CA VAL A 163 17.68 6.76 22.41
C VAL A 163 17.03 6.10 23.62
N PRO A 164 17.78 5.31 24.42
CA PRO A 164 17.30 4.82 25.71
C PRO A 164 16.83 6.00 26.58
N ASP A 165 15.72 5.82 27.29
CA ASP A 165 15.06 6.86 28.10
C ASP A 165 14.65 8.12 27.30
N GLY A 166 14.47 7.97 25.98
CA GLY A 166 14.00 9.02 25.08
C GLY A 166 12.51 9.31 25.18
N ARG A 167 12.00 10.08 24.20
CA ARG A 167 10.57 10.41 24.10
C ARG A 167 9.74 9.14 23.88
N LEU A 168 8.59 9.07 24.55
CA LEU A 168 7.62 8.01 24.30
C LEU A 168 7.07 8.10 22.88
N CYS A 169 7.12 6.98 22.16
CA CYS A 169 6.39 6.81 20.91
C CYS A 169 4.93 6.43 21.21
N ALA A 170 4.02 6.64 20.27
CA ALA A 170 2.61 6.26 20.42
C ALA A 170 2.37 4.74 20.30
N CYS A 171 3.39 3.95 19.95
CA CYS A 171 3.32 2.50 19.79
C CYS A 171 3.32 1.73 21.12
#